data_AF-A0A1Q3M8G4-F1
#
_entry.id   AF-A0A1Q3M8G4-F1
#
_cell.length_a   1.000
_cell.length_b   1.000
_cell.length_c   1.000
_cell.angle_alpha   90.00
_cell.angle_beta   90.00
_cell.angle_gamma   90.00
#
_symmetry.space_group_name_H-M   'P 1'
#
loop_
_entity.id
_entity.type
_entity.pdbx_description
1 polymer ?
#
loop_
_entity_poly.entity_id
_entity_poly.type
_entity_poly.pdbx_seq_one_letter_code
_entity_poly.pdbx_strand_id
1 'polypeptide(L)' 'MECEIAKKWLISWISEIRDAHWRHAEDIVKQFPRVSLLENHCFVFSIHNSNWVICLQIAFAQGIAVIKDVNIKDAINGI' A
#
# COMPACT_ATOMS: atom_id res chain seq x y z
N MET A 1 -12.11 16.47 -11.09
CA MET A 1 -12.63 15.10 -11.30
C MET A 1 -11.65 14.04 -10.82
N GLU A 2 -10.37 14.13 -11.18
CA GLU A 2 -9.32 13.17 -10.75
C GLU A 2 -9.13 13.08 -9.23
N CYS A 3 -9.16 14.20 -8.51
CA CYS A 3 -9.02 14.22 -7.04
C CYS A 3 -10.14 13.45 -6.31
N GLU A 4 -11.37 13.51 -6.79
CA GLU A 4 -12.50 12.77 -6.20
C GLU A 4 -12.36 11.26 -6.39
N ILE A 5 -11.79 10.83 -7.52
CA ILE A 5 -11.55 9.41 -7.78
C ILE A 5 -10.41 8.90 -6.89
N ALA A 6 -9.32 9.66 -6.78
CA ALA A 6 -8.22 9.34 -5.86
C ALA A 6 -8.69 9.26 -4.40
N LYS A 7 -9.56 10.19 -3.98
CA LYS A 7 -10.17 10.18 -2.64
C LYS A 7 -11.03 8.94 -2.39
N LYS A 8 -11.89 8.57 -3.35
CA LYS A 8 -12.71 7.34 -3.26
C LYS A 8 -11.83 6.10 -3.18
N TRP A 9 -10.81 6.02 -4.04
CA TRP A 9 -9.84 4.93 -4.04
C TRP A 9 -9.15 4.80 -2.68
N LEU A 10 -8.69 5.93 -2.10
CA LEU A 10 -8.02 5.94 -0.81
C LEU A 10 -8.95 5.48 0.33
N ILE A 11 -10.21 5.93 0.34
CA ILE A 11 -11.20 5.50 1.34
C ILE A 11 -11.44 3.99 1.25
N SER A 12 -11.61 3.46 0.04
CA SER A 12 -11.76 2.01 -0.18
C SER A 12 -10.52 1.25 0.30
N TRP A 13 -9.34 1.69 -0.10
CA TRP A 13 -8.07 1.07 0.28
C TRP A 13 -7.85 1.08 1.81
N ILE A 14 -8.18 2.17 2.50
CA ILE A 14 -8.13 2.24 3.97
C ILE A 14 -9.09 1.22 4.60
N SER A 15 -10.31 1.09 4.08
CA SER A 15 -11.28 0.11 4.59
C SER A 15 -10.77 -1.32 4.41
N GLU A 16 -10.23 -1.63 3.24
CA GLU A 16 -9.67 -2.96 2.93
C GLU A 16 -8.51 -3.33 3.87
N ILE A 17 -7.60 -2.39 4.15
CA ILE A 17 -6.49 -2.62 5.10
C ILE A 17 -6.99 -2.81 6.52
N ARG A 18 -7.92 -1.97 6.97
CA ARG A 18 -8.42 -2.02 8.33
C ARG A 18 -9.10 -3.36 8.64
N ASP A 19 -9.77 -3.92 7.65
CA ASP A 19 -10.55 -5.15 7.80
C ASP A 19 -9.74 -6.41 7.36
N ALA A 20 -8.46 -6.22 6.99
CA ALA A 20 -7.57 -7.28 6.54
C ALA A 20 -7.10 -8.18 7.68
N HIS A 21 -6.90 -9.46 7.34
CA HIS A 21 -6.42 -10.50 8.26
C HIS A 21 -5.16 -11.18 7.70
N TRP A 22 -4.20 -10.38 7.24
CA TRP A 22 -2.97 -10.87 6.65
C TRP A 22 -2.06 -11.53 7.68
N ARG A 23 -1.59 -12.73 7.36
CA ARG A 23 -0.65 -13.49 8.18
C ARG A 23 0.75 -13.48 7.57
N HIS A 24 0.81 -13.42 6.25
CA HIS A 24 2.06 -13.43 5.50
C HIS A 24 2.02 -12.47 4.30
N ALA A 25 3.18 -12.18 3.72
CA ALA A 25 3.31 -11.25 2.60
C ALA A 25 2.50 -11.70 1.37
N GLU A 26 2.39 -13.01 1.17
CA GLU A 26 1.64 -13.64 0.08
C GLU A 26 0.16 -13.29 0.12
N ASP A 27 -0.42 -13.07 1.31
CA ASP A 27 -1.83 -12.70 1.45
C ASP A 27 -2.10 -11.33 0.82
N ILE A 28 -1.16 -10.38 0.99
CA ILE A 28 -1.26 -9.03 0.42
C ILE A 28 -1.02 -9.07 -1.07
N VAL A 29 0.00 -9.81 -1.54
CA VAL A 29 0.27 -9.94 -2.97
C VAL A 29 -0.91 -10.61 -3.69
N LYS A 30 -1.58 -11.56 -3.04
CA LYS A 30 -2.80 -12.21 -3.54
C LYS A 30 -3.98 -11.24 -3.58
N GLN A 31 -4.19 -10.43 -2.54
CA GLN A 31 -5.27 -9.43 -2.51
C GLN A 31 -5.01 -8.25 -3.47
N PHE A 32 -3.75 -7.86 -3.63
CA PHE A 32 -3.33 -6.73 -4.46
C PHE A 32 -2.21 -7.15 -5.43
N PRO A 33 -2.55 -7.76 -6.58
CA PRO A 33 -1.55 -8.26 -7.54
C PRO A 33 -0.64 -7.19 -8.16
N ARG A 34 -1.00 -5.91 -8.03
CA ARG A 34 -0.20 -4.76 -8.51
C ARG A 34 0.70 -4.15 -7.44
N VAL A 35 0.67 -4.66 -6.21
CA VAL A 35 1.55 -4.20 -5.13
C VAL A 35 2.98 -4.58 -5.46
N SER A 36 3.93 -3.68 -5.20
CA SER A 36 5.34 -4.05 -5.21
C SER A 36 5.78 -4.37 -3.79
N LEU A 37 6.45 -5.50 -3.60
CA LEU A 37 7.07 -5.87 -2.34
C LEU A 37 8.55 -5.49 -2.39
N LEU A 38 8.96 -4.63 -1.45
CA LEU A 38 10.35 -4.29 -1.18
C LEU A 38 10.87 -5.12 -0.01
N GLU A 39 12.12 -4.90 0.37
CA GLU A 39 12.71 -5.54 1.54
C GLU A 39 11.94 -5.22 2.84
N ASN A 40 12.19 -6.05 3.86
CA ASN A 40 11.66 -5.88 5.21
C ASN A 40 10.14 -5.87 5.33
N HIS A 41 9.36 -6.40 4.38
CA HIS A 41 7.89 -6.33 4.36
C HIS A 41 7.33 -4.91 4.16
N CYS A 42 8.03 -4.10 3.37
CA CYS A 42 7.52 -2.83 2.87
C CYS A 42 6.80 -3.04 1.54
N PHE A 43 5.55 -2.60 1.46
CA PHE A 43 4.67 -2.76 0.31
C PHE A 43 4.35 -1.40 -0.30
N VAL A 44 4.45 -1.31 -1.63
CA VAL A 44 4.21 -0.08 -2.38
C VAL A 44 2.90 -0.20 -3.16
N PHE A 45 1.94 0.65 -2.82
CA PHE A 45 0.64 0.73 -3.47
C PHE A 45 0.56 1.96 -4.36
N SER A 46 0.20 1.80 -5.63
CA SER A 46 -0.04 2.94 -6.52
C SER A 46 -1.44 3.51 -6.30
N ILE A 47 -1.54 4.82 -6.06
CA ILE A 47 -2.82 5.52 -5.94
C ILE A 47 -3.42 5.71 -7.33
N HIS A 48 -4.58 5.11 -7.59
CA HIS A 48 -5.44 5.26 -8.78
C HIS A 48 -4.81 5.98 -10.00
N ASN A 49 -4.11 5.23 -10.86
CA ASN A 49 -3.49 5.72 -12.12
C ASN A 49 -2.68 7.02 -11.99
N SER A 50 -2.21 7.35 -10.79
CA SER A 50 -1.39 8.52 -10.51
C SER A 50 0.06 8.10 -10.32
N ASN A 51 0.94 9.10 -10.32
CA ASN A 51 2.35 8.88 -10.01
C ASN A 51 2.60 8.78 -8.50
N TRP A 52 1.57 8.87 -7.66
CA TRP A 52 1.71 8.77 -6.21
C TRP A 52 1.62 7.32 -5.75
N VAL A 53 2.40 7.02 -4.72
CA VAL A 53 2.44 5.74 -4.05
C VAL A 53 2.29 5.90 -2.54
N ILE A 54 1.85 4.82 -1.90
CA ILE A 54 1.84 4.67 -0.46
C ILE A 54 2.80 3.54 -0.11
N CYS A 55 3.76 3.81 0.77
CA CYS A 55 4.67 2.82 1.32
C CYS A 55 4.13 2.33 2.66
N LEU A 56 3.76 1.05 2.72
CA LEU A 56 3.14 0.42 3.87
C LEU A 56 4.08 -0.64 4.45
N GLN A 57 4.55 -0.42 5.67
CA GLN A 57 5.36 -1.38 6.41
C GLN A 57 4.46 -2.26 7.27
N ILE A 58 4.57 -3.58 7.14
CA ILE A 58 3.75 -4.52 7.92
C ILE A 58 4.61 -5.36 8.85
N ALA A 59 4.17 -5.42 10.10
CA ALA A 59 4.71 -6.30 11.13
C ALA A 59 3.66 -7.38 11.42
N PHE A 60 3.68 -8.46 10.63
CA PHE A 60 2.61 -9.47 10.62
C PHE A 60 2.36 -10.11 11.98
N ALA A 61 3.42 -10.43 12.72
CA ALA A 61 3.28 -11.05 14.04
C ALA A 61 2.53 -10.16 15.04
N GLN A 62 2.59 -8.83 14.86
CA GLN A 62 1.91 -7.85 15.69
C GLN A 62 0.56 -7.41 15.11
N GLY A 63 0.25 -7.77 13.85
CA GLY A 63 -0.94 -7.26 13.15
C GLY A 63 -0.91 -5.75 12.93
N ILE A 64 0.28 -5.15 12.85
CA ILE A 64 0.45 -3.70 12.70
C ILE A 64 0.83 -3.38 11.26
N ALA A 65 0.12 -2.41 10.68
CA ALA A 65 0.47 -1.79 9.41
C ALA A 65 0.75 -0.30 9.62
N VAL A 66 1.89 0.18 9.15
CA VAL A 66 2.33 1.58 9.29
C VAL A 66 2.52 2.18 7.92
N ILE A 67 1.82 3.28 7.63
CA ILE A 67 2.12 4.11 6.47
C ILE A 67 3.43 4.84 6.76
N LYS A 68 4.49 4.46 6.06
CA LYS A 68 5.83 5.03 6.23
C LYS A 68 6.00 6.32 5.44
N ASP A 69 5.44 6.36 4.24
CA ASP A 69 5.55 7.51 3.34
C ASP A 69 4.41 7.54 2.31
N VAL A 70 4.15 8.72 1.77
CA VAL A 70 3.27 8.96 0.62
C VAL A 70 4.02 9.89 -0.34
N ASN A 71 4.44 9.36 -1.49
CA ASN A 71 5.40 10.06 -2.35
C ASN A 71 5.19 9.75 -3.84
N ILE A 72 5.92 10.42 -4.71
CA ILE A 72 5.93 10.17 -6.16
C ILE A 72 6.81 8.94 -6.46
N LYS A 73 6.35 8.07 -7.36
CA LYS A 73 6.90 6.75 -7.67
C LYS A 73 8.38 6.72 -8.04
N ASP A 74 8.94 7.81 -8.57
CA ASP A 74 10.35 7.87 -8.96
C ASP A 74 11.30 8.12 -7.77
N ALA A 75 10.77 8.57 -6.62
CA ALA A 75 11.56 8.82 -5.41
C ALA A 75 11.93 7.54 -4.64
N ILE A 76 11.27 6.41 -4.93
CA ILE A 76 11.42 5.14 -4.21
C ILE A 76 12.52 4.23 -4.80
N ASN A 77 13.07 4.56 -5.98
CA ASN A 77 14.16 3.81 -6.61
C ASN A 77 15.55 4.10 -5.99
N GLY A 78 15.60 4.92 -4.93
CA GLY A 78 16.83 5.32 -4.24
C GLY A 78 17.00 4.72 -2.84
N ILE A 79 16.20 3.71 -2.48
CA ILE A 79 16.30 2.96 -1.22
C ILE A 79 16.81 1.56 -1.50
#